data_AF-A0A1Q6CE25-F1
#
_entry.id   AF-A0A1Q6CE25-F1
#
_cell.length_a   1.000
_cell.length_b   1.000
_cell.length_c   1.000
_cell.angle_alpha   90.00
_cell.angle_beta   90.00
_cell.angle_gamma   90.00
#
_symmetry.space_group_name_H-M   'P 1'
#
loop_
_entity.id
_entity.type
_entity.pdbx_description
1 polymer ?
#
loop_
_entity_poly.entity_id
_entity_poly.type
_entity_poly.pdbx_seq_one_letter_code
_entity_poly.pdbx_strand_id
1 'polypeptide(L)'
;MANTINIMNELLNYIEYAVIACLLILNIICFVKIMNLSKKTAYLTTQLSGLEILVTDLQQELMNTAKAVNDKLSTAADWQVEQEQVSGQLTHRTNALKESIATLQAELAEFQHQQPEDKLYSRAQKMVKLGADVNELMVECQLPRIEAEMLIAMHKRSSKSSS
;
A
#
# COMPACT_ATOMS: atom_id res chain seq x y z
N MET A 1 -31.65 -106.76 -25.73
CA MET A 1 -32.09 -105.79 -24.70
C MET A 1 -30.95 -105.26 -23.83
N ALA A 2 -30.03 -106.10 -23.32
CA ALA A 2 -28.89 -105.62 -22.53
C ALA A 2 -27.91 -104.68 -23.28
N ASN A 3 -27.59 -105.00 -24.55
CA ASN A 3 -26.65 -104.19 -25.35
C ASN A 3 -27.19 -102.79 -25.71
N THR A 4 -28.49 -102.68 -26.00
CA THR A 4 -29.17 -101.40 -26.27
C THR A 4 -29.26 -100.50 -25.03
N ILE A 5 -29.40 -101.09 -23.84
CA ILE A 5 -29.41 -100.34 -22.57
C ILE A 5 -28.00 -99.82 -22.25
N ASN A 6 -26.95 -100.61 -22.53
CA ASN A 6 -25.57 -100.19 -22.28
C ASN A 6 -25.14 -99.02 -23.18
N ILE A 7 -25.51 -99.05 -24.46
CA ILE A 7 -25.26 -97.95 -25.42
C ILE A 7 -26.01 -96.67 -25.01
N MET A 8 -27.24 -96.79 -24.52
CA MET A 8 -28.02 -95.66 -24.04
C MET A 8 -27.37 -95.01 -22.80
N ASN A 9 -26.77 -95.80 -21.91
CA ASN A 9 -26.10 -95.31 -20.71
C ASN A 9 -24.75 -94.64 -21.02
N GLU A 10 -23.98 -95.15 -21.99
CA GLU A 10 -22.76 -94.47 -22.46
C GLU A 10 -23.06 -93.11 -23.10
N LEU A 11 -24.14 -93.01 -23.89
CA LEU A 11 -24.60 -91.73 -24.46
C LEU A 11 -25.03 -90.73 -23.38
N LEU A 12 -25.73 -91.20 -22.33
CA LEU A 12 -26.14 -90.33 -21.22
C LEU A 12 -24.92 -89.78 -20.47
N ASN A 13 -23.93 -90.63 -20.19
CA ASN A 13 -22.71 -90.23 -19.49
C ASN A 13 -21.87 -89.23 -20.31
N TYR A 14 -21.80 -89.40 -21.65
CA TYR A 14 -21.14 -88.44 -22.54
C TYR A 14 -21.80 -87.05 -22.50
N ILE A 15 -23.14 -87.00 -22.44
CA ILE A 15 -23.90 -85.75 -22.33
C ILE A 15 -23.60 -85.05 -20.99
N GLU A 16 -23.58 -85.79 -19.88
CA GLU A 16 -23.24 -85.22 -18.56
C GLU A 16 -21.84 -84.60 -18.53
N TYR A 17 -20.82 -85.30 -19.05
CA TYR A 17 -19.47 -84.76 -19.14
C TYR A 17 -19.38 -83.54 -20.06
N ALA A 18 -20.11 -83.51 -21.18
CA ALA A 18 -20.15 -82.37 -22.07
C ALA A 18 -20.75 -81.12 -21.40
N VAL A 19 -21.84 -81.29 -20.63
CA VAL A 19 -22.46 -80.20 -19.87
C VAL A 19 -21.50 -79.66 -18.80
N ILE A 20 -20.85 -80.55 -18.04
CA ILE A 20 -19.86 -80.15 -17.03
C ILE A 20 -18.70 -79.38 -17.67
N ALA A 21 -18.17 -79.86 -18.80
CA ALA A 21 -17.10 -79.18 -19.52
C ALA A 21 -17.51 -77.77 -19.98
N CYS A 22 -18.72 -77.60 -20.52
CA CYS A 22 -19.23 -76.28 -20.91
C CYS A 22 -19.35 -75.32 -19.72
N LEU A 23 -19.80 -75.78 -18.55
CA LEU A 23 -19.89 -74.96 -17.34
C LEU A 23 -18.52 -74.52 -16.83
N LEU A 24 -17.51 -75.40 -16.89
CA LEU A 24 -16.14 -75.06 -16.52
C LEU A 24 -15.56 -73.99 -17.45
N ILE A 25 -15.77 -74.14 -18.77
CA ILE A 25 -15.30 -73.16 -19.77
C ILE A 25 -15.95 -71.79 -19.54
N LEU A 26 -17.27 -71.75 -19.29
CA LEU A 26 -17.99 -70.50 -18.96
C LEU A 26 -17.42 -69.81 -17.72
N ASN A 27 -17.13 -70.57 -16.66
CA ASN A 27 -16.50 -70.03 -15.45
C ASN A 27 -15.12 -69.45 -15.72
N ILE A 28 -14.30 -70.12 -16.53
CA ILE A 28 -12.96 -69.63 -16.90
C ILE A 28 -13.07 -68.32 -17.70
N ILE A 29 -14.00 -68.23 -18.66
CA ILE A 29 -14.21 -67.01 -19.45
C ILE A 29 -14.67 -65.85 -18.55
N CYS A 30 -15.63 -66.11 -17.66
CA CYS A 30 -16.09 -65.14 -16.67
C CYS A 30 -14.93 -64.67 -15.78
N PHE A 31 -14.11 -65.60 -15.29
CA PHE A 31 -12.96 -65.29 -14.44
C PHE A 31 -11.93 -64.40 -15.16
N VAL A 32 -11.60 -64.70 -16.42
CA VAL A 32 -10.67 -63.87 -17.22
C VAL A 32 -11.24 -62.46 -17.46
N LYS A 33 -12.55 -62.34 -17.75
CA LYS A 33 -13.20 -61.04 -17.90
C LYS A 33 -13.16 -60.25 -16.58
N ILE A 34 -13.48 -60.90 -15.45
CA ILE A 34 -13.40 -60.29 -14.12
C ILE A 34 -11.98 -59.80 -13.83
N MET A 35 -10.94 -60.61 -14.10
CA MET A 35 -9.56 -60.18 -13.90
C MET A 35 -9.17 -58.97 -14.76
N ASN A 36 -9.60 -58.93 -16.02
CA ASN A 36 -9.31 -57.80 -16.91
C ASN A 36 -10.06 -56.53 -16.48
N LEU A 37 -11.32 -56.67 -16.05
CA LEU A 37 -12.12 -55.58 -15.49
C LEU A 37 -11.48 -55.04 -14.21
N SER A 38 -11.05 -55.92 -13.31
CA SER A 38 -10.36 -55.56 -12.06
C SER A 38 -9.03 -54.83 -12.30
N LYS A 39 -8.27 -55.21 -13.33
CA LYS A 39 -7.05 -54.48 -13.73
C LYS A 39 -7.36 -53.10 -14.27
N LYS A 40 -8.41 -52.98 -15.10
CA LYS A 40 -8.83 -51.69 -15.67
C LYS A 40 -9.38 -50.76 -14.60
N THR A 41 -10.19 -51.27 -13.66
CA THR A 41 -10.65 -50.49 -12.52
C THR A 41 -9.49 -50.09 -11.62
N ALA A 42 -8.54 -50.97 -11.31
CA ALA A 42 -7.34 -50.62 -10.54
C ALA A 42 -6.55 -49.47 -11.20
N TYR A 43 -6.30 -49.55 -12.51
CA TYR A 43 -5.61 -48.49 -13.25
C TYR A 43 -6.36 -47.15 -13.21
N LEU A 44 -7.68 -47.17 -13.42
CA LEU A 44 -8.51 -45.96 -13.34
C LEU A 44 -8.54 -45.38 -11.91
N THR A 45 -8.58 -46.24 -10.87
CA THR A 45 -8.53 -45.76 -9.48
C THR A 45 -7.22 -45.06 -9.14
N THR A 46 -6.09 -45.54 -9.66
CA THR A 46 -4.79 -44.85 -9.49
C THR A 46 -4.80 -43.47 -10.15
N GLN A 47 -5.34 -43.35 -11.36
CA GLN A 47 -5.46 -42.03 -12.02
C GLN A 47 -6.37 -41.09 -11.24
N LEU A 48 -7.50 -41.59 -10.74
CA LEU A 48 -8.44 -40.80 -9.94
C LEU A 48 -7.77 -40.27 -8.67
N SER A 49 -7.03 -41.13 -7.96
CA SER A 49 -6.29 -40.76 -6.75
C SER A 49 -5.20 -39.72 -7.04
N GLY A 50 -4.52 -39.82 -8.19
CA GLY A 50 -3.56 -38.80 -8.62
C GLY A 50 -4.22 -37.44 -8.89
N LEU A 51 -5.39 -37.45 -9.56
CA LEU A 51 -6.17 -36.23 -9.80
C LEU A 51 -6.65 -35.60 -8.48
N GLU A 52 -7.11 -36.43 -7.54
CA GLU A 52 -7.56 -35.99 -6.22
C GLU A 52 -6.45 -35.26 -5.45
N ILE A 53 -5.24 -35.83 -5.44
CA ILE A 53 -4.07 -35.18 -4.81
C ILE A 53 -3.80 -33.80 -5.43
N LEU A 54 -3.82 -33.69 -6.77
CA LEU A 54 -3.61 -32.41 -7.44
C LEU A 54 -4.66 -31.36 -7.05
N VAL A 55 -5.94 -31.78 -6.94
CA VAL A 55 -7.01 -30.88 -6.48
C VAL A 55 -6.76 -30.42 -5.05
N THR A 56 -6.36 -31.33 -4.16
CA THR A 56 -6.07 -30.95 -2.77
C THR A 56 -4.88 -30.00 -2.65
N ASP A 57 -3.85 -30.17 -3.47
CA ASP A 57 -2.67 -29.30 -3.50
C ASP A 57 -3.04 -27.89 -4.00
N LEU A 58 -3.80 -27.82 -5.10
CA LEU A 58 -4.34 -26.55 -5.61
C LEU A 58 -5.24 -25.85 -4.58
N GLN A 59 -6.08 -26.60 -3.86
CA GLN A 59 -6.90 -26.03 -2.78
C GLN A 59 -6.04 -25.46 -1.65
N GLN A 60 -4.95 -26.15 -1.29
CA GLN A 60 -4.02 -25.67 -0.29
C GLN A 60 -3.27 -24.41 -0.75
N GLU A 61 -2.86 -24.33 -2.01
CA GLU A 61 -2.25 -23.14 -2.59
C GLU A 61 -3.22 -21.95 -2.62
N LEU A 62 -4.49 -22.18 -2.99
CA LEU A 62 -5.54 -21.16 -2.91
C LEU A 62 -5.76 -20.68 -1.48
N MET A 63 -5.78 -21.57 -0.49
CA MET A 63 -5.94 -21.19 0.91
C MET A 63 -4.75 -20.38 1.43
N ASN A 64 -3.53 -20.75 1.03
CA ASN A 64 -2.30 -20.04 1.40
C ASN A 64 -2.24 -18.65 0.77
N THR A 65 -2.59 -18.52 -0.51
CA THR A 65 -2.64 -17.24 -1.20
C THR A 65 -3.73 -16.33 -0.63
N ALA A 66 -4.92 -16.86 -0.35
CA ALA A 66 -5.99 -16.11 0.30
C ALA A 66 -5.56 -15.58 1.69
N LYS A 67 -4.89 -16.42 2.49
CA LYS A 67 -4.34 -16.00 3.79
C LYS A 67 -3.28 -14.91 3.64
N ALA A 68 -2.33 -15.08 2.72
CA ALA A 68 -1.29 -14.09 2.48
C ALA A 68 -1.85 -12.74 2.00
N VAL A 69 -2.91 -12.75 1.19
CA VAL A 69 -3.62 -11.53 0.78
C VAL A 69 -4.33 -10.89 1.97
N ASN A 70 -5.02 -11.68 2.80
CA ASN A 70 -5.72 -11.17 3.98
C ASN A 70 -4.75 -10.52 4.98
N ASP A 71 -3.62 -11.16 5.27
CA ASP A 71 -2.60 -10.65 6.20
C ASP A 71 -1.98 -9.33 5.68
N LYS A 72 -1.76 -9.23 4.36
CA LYS A 72 -1.31 -7.98 3.74
C LYS A 72 -2.37 -6.89 3.80
N LEU A 73 -3.64 -7.25 3.58
CA LEU A 73 -4.76 -6.29 3.64
C LEU A 73 -4.95 -5.74 5.06
N SER A 74 -4.91 -6.60 6.08
CA SER A 74 -5.02 -6.15 7.48
C SER A 74 -3.85 -5.23 7.86
N THR A 75 -2.62 -5.60 7.49
CA THR A 75 -1.43 -4.76 7.76
C THR A 75 -1.51 -3.42 7.03
N ALA A 76 -1.99 -3.41 5.78
CA ALA A 76 -2.17 -2.18 5.01
C ALA A 76 -3.27 -1.29 5.60
N ALA A 77 -4.37 -1.88 6.10
CA ALA A 77 -5.44 -1.16 6.78
C ALA A 77 -4.94 -0.52 8.08
N ASP A 78 -4.19 -1.26 8.90
CA ASP A 78 -3.58 -0.73 10.13
C ASP A 78 -2.63 0.43 9.83
N TRP A 79 -1.77 0.27 8.81
CA TRP A 79 -0.86 1.33 8.38
C TRP A 79 -1.61 2.55 7.84
N GLN A 80 -2.73 2.37 7.14
CA GLN A 80 -3.54 3.48 6.64
C GLN A 80 -4.15 4.29 7.80
N VAL A 81 -4.64 3.62 8.85
CA VAL A 81 -5.15 4.31 10.05
C VAL A 81 -4.03 5.09 10.74
N GLU A 82 -2.83 4.51 10.87
CA GLU A 82 -1.68 5.20 11.44
C GLU A 82 -1.31 6.45 10.63
N GLN A 83 -1.28 6.34 9.29
CA GLN A 83 -1.00 7.48 8.40
C GLN A 83 -2.05 8.58 8.53
N GLU A 84 -3.33 8.22 8.65
CA GLU A 84 -4.40 9.21 8.84
C GLU A 84 -4.26 9.95 10.17
N GLN A 85 -3.94 9.23 11.25
CA GLN A 85 -3.67 9.84 12.56
C GLN A 85 -2.46 10.78 12.52
N VAL A 86 -1.35 10.34 11.93
CA VAL A 86 -0.12 11.15 11.80
C VAL A 86 -0.39 12.38 10.93
N SER A 87 -1.04 12.21 9.79
CA SER A 87 -1.40 13.31 8.88
C SER A 87 -2.33 14.34 9.56
N GLY A 88 -3.32 13.87 10.33
CA GLY A 88 -4.21 14.73 11.11
C GLY A 88 -3.46 15.53 12.17
N GLN A 89 -2.55 14.90 12.92
CA GLN A 89 -1.72 15.59 13.90
C GLN A 89 -0.80 16.62 13.25
N LEU A 90 -0.18 16.27 12.11
CA LEU A 90 0.70 17.16 11.38
C LEU A 90 -0.06 18.38 10.87
N THR A 91 -1.27 18.18 10.33
CA THR A 91 -2.17 19.24 9.87
C THR A 91 -2.51 20.20 11.02
N HIS A 92 -2.86 19.68 12.19
CA HIS A 92 -3.12 20.52 13.37
C HIS A 92 -1.90 21.35 13.75
N ARG A 93 -0.70 20.74 13.79
CA ARG A 93 0.54 21.47 14.11
C ARG A 93 0.87 22.53 13.07
N THR A 94 0.71 22.25 11.79
CA THR A 94 0.91 23.22 10.71
C THR A 94 -0.07 24.39 10.84
N ASN A 95 -1.33 24.15 11.20
CA ASN A 95 -2.31 25.21 11.41
C ASN A 95 -1.97 26.06 12.64
N ALA A 96 -1.60 25.45 13.75
CA ALA A 96 -1.17 26.17 14.96
C ALA A 96 0.07 27.05 14.69
N LEU A 97 1.04 26.55 13.92
CA LEU A 97 2.20 27.31 13.48
C LEU A 97 1.81 28.48 12.57
N LYS A 98 0.89 28.27 11.62
CA LYS A 98 0.38 29.34 10.76
C LYS A 98 -0.31 30.43 11.57
N GLU A 99 -1.10 30.05 12.57
CA GLU A 99 -1.77 30.99 13.47
C GLU A 99 -0.74 31.79 14.28
N SER A 100 0.27 31.13 14.86
CA SER A 100 1.36 31.81 15.58
C SER A 100 2.17 32.75 14.68
N ILE A 101 2.39 32.37 13.41
CA ILE A 101 3.04 33.27 12.44
C ILE A 101 2.14 34.48 12.16
N ALA A 102 0.83 34.29 11.99
CA ALA A 102 -0.12 35.37 11.74
C ALA A 102 -0.18 36.34 12.93
N THR A 103 -0.18 35.84 14.17
CA THR A 103 -0.15 36.70 15.37
C THR A 103 1.14 37.50 15.45
N LEU A 104 2.30 36.86 15.23
CA LEU A 104 3.59 37.56 15.22
C LEU A 104 3.67 38.60 14.10
N GLN A 105 3.11 38.33 12.93
CA GLN A 105 3.03 39.31 11.84
C GLN A 105 2.15 40.50 12.21
N ALA A 106 1.02 40.27 12.89
CA ALA A 106 0.16 41.34 13.37
C ALA A 106 0.86 42.19 14.45
N GLU A 107 1.53 41.56 15.43
CA GLU A 107 2.32 42.26 16.45
C GLU A 107 3.47 43.08 15.83
N LEU A 108 4.15 42.54 14.82
CA LEU A 108 5.20 43.28 14.14
C LEU A 108 4.65 44.48 13.37
N ALA A 109 3.50 44.35 12.73
CA ALA A 109 2.84 45.45 12.02
C ALA A 109 2.39 46.56 12.99
N GLU A 110 1.83 46.16 14.14
CA GLU A 110 1.47 47.04 15.25
C GLU A 110 2.71 47.79 15.78
N PHE A 111 3.80 47.07 16.07
CA PHE A 111 5.06 47.64 16.54
C PHE A 111 5.67 48.61 15.53
N GLN A 112 5.64 48.29 14.23
CA GLN A 112 6.07 49.20 13.17
C GLN A 112 5.20 50.46 13.07
N HIS A 113 3.89 50.35 13.34
CA HIS A 113 3.00 51.51 13.37
C HIS A 113 3.23 52.39 14.61
N GLN A 114 3.66 51.78 15.72
CA GLN A 114 3.95 52.45 16.99
C GLN A 114 5.36 53.07 17.06
N GLN A 115 6.15 53.05 15.98
CA GLN A 115 7.44 53.75 15.88
C GLN A 115 7.27 55.13 15.21
N PRO A 116 6.88 56.20 15.94
CA PRO A 116 6.84 57.56 15.39
C PRO A 116 8.24 58.07 15.02
N GLU A 117 9.28 57.55 15.69
CA GLU A 117 10.69 57.85 15.49
C GLU A 117 11.11 57.60 14.03
N ASP A 118 10.78 56.44 13.46
CA ASP A 118 11.17 56.08 12.08
C ASP A 118 10.59 57.04 11.02
N LYS A 119 9.40 57.60 11.26
CA LYS A 119 8.81 58.62 10.36
C LYS A 119 9.56 59.96 10.48
N LEU A 120 9.93 60.36 11.69
CA LEU A 120 10.72 61.58 11.93
C LEU A 120 12.12 61.46 11.33
N TYR A 121 12.78 60.32 11.53
CA TYR A 121 14.08 60.00 10.95
C TYR A 121 14.02 59.90 9.42
N SER A 122 13.01 59.23 8.85
CA SER A 122 12.82 59.15 7.40
C SER A 122 12.57 60.54 6.78
N ARG A 123 11.79 61.40 7.46
CA ARG A 123 11.57 62.80 7.06
C ARG A 123 12.87 63.61 7.15
N ALA A 124 13.61 63.50 8.26
CA ALA A 124 14.88 64.18 8.47
C ALA A 124 15.90 63.79 7.38
N GLN A 125 16.02 62.50 7.07
CA GLN A 125 16.89 62.01 5.99
C GLN A 125 16.52 62.58 4.62
N LYS A 126 15.23 62.76 4.30
CA LYS A 126 14.80 63.42 3.06
C LYS A 126 15.18 64.91 3.05
N MET A 127 15.02 65.63 4.16
CA MET A 127 15.40 67.04 4.24
C MET A 127 16.93 67.23 4.13
N VAL A 128 17.73 66.35 4.72
CA VAL A 128 19.20 66.36 4.55
C VAL A 128 19.60 66.15 3.09
N LYS A 129 18.94 65.24 2.36
CA LYS A 129 19.17 65.04 0.93
C LYS A 129 18.82 66.26 0.07
N LEU A 130 17.85 67.06 0.52
CA LEU A 130 17.47 68.33 -0.12
C LEU A 130 18.37 69.50 0.30
N GLY A 131 19.32 69.28 1.21
CA GLY A 131 20.30 70.28 1.64
C GLY A 131 19.92 71.08 2.89
N ALA A 132 18.92 70.65 3.66
CA ALA A 132 18.51 71.32 4.88
C ALA A 132 19.64 71.41 5.91
N ASP A 133 19.69 72.52 6.65
CA ASP A 133 20.74 72.78 7.64
C ASP A 133 20.44 72.18 9.03
N VAL A 134 21.42 72.23 9.94
CA VAL A 134 21.29 71.67 11.31
C VAL A 134 20.12 72.32 12.07
N ASN A 135 19.92 73.63 11.91
CA ASN A 135 18.88 74.36 12.63
C ASN A 135 17.49 74.05 12.08
N GLU A 136 17.34 73.92 10.75
CA GLU A 136 16.10 73.47 10.12
C GLU A 136 15.70 72.06 10.57
N LEU A 137 16.65 71.12 10.63
CA LEU A 137 16.37 69.78 11.16
C LEU A 137 15.96 69.79 12.63
N MET A 138 16.59 70.63 13.45
CA MET A 138 16.27 70.76 14.87
C MET A 138 14.85 71.30 15.09
N VAL A 139 14.39 72.25 14.27
CA VAL A 139 13.06 72.85 14.40
C VAL A 139 11.97 71.97 13.79
N GLU A 140 12.15 71.50 12.56
CA GLU A 140 11.10 70.80 11.80
C GLU A 140 10.95 69.32 12.16
N CYS A 141 12.05 68.64 12.50
CA CYS A 141 12.03 67.25 12.94
C CYS A 141 12.19 67.09 14.46
N GLN A 142 12.28 68.20 15.21
CA GLN A 142 12.43 68.21 16.67
C GLN A 142 13.64 67.40 17.18
N LEU A 143 14.68 67.29 16.34
CA LEU A 143 15.87 66.50 16.67
C LEU A 143 16.84 67.28 17.56
N PRO A 144 17.52 66.64 18.52
CA PRO A 144 18.64 67.23 19.22
C PRO A 144 19.76 67.63 18.26
N ARG A 145 20.49 68.69 18.60
CA ARG A 145 21.59 69.24 17.79
C ARG A 145 22.61 68.18 17.34
N ILE A 146 23.02 67.33 18.28
CA ILE A 146 24.00 66.26 18.03
C ILE A 146 23.50 65.25 17.00
N GLU A 147 22.21 64.95 17.01
CA GLU A 147 21.59 64.00 16.10
C GLU A 147 21.44 64.57 14.68
N ALA A 148 21.03 65.83 14.57
CA ALA A 148 20.98 66.55 13.30
C ALA A 148 22.38 66.69 12.66
N GLU A 149 23.40 67.01 13.46
CA GLU A 149 24.79 67.07 13.00
C GLU A 149 25.31 65.71 12.51
N MET A 150 25.00 64.64 13.26
CA MET A 150 25.36 63.27 12.89
C MET A 150 24.75 62.87 11.53
N LEU A 151 23.45 63.13 11.32
CA LEU A 151 22.75 62.81 10.07
C LEU A 151 23.37 63.52 8.86
N ILE A 152 23.72 64.80 8.99
CA ILE A 152 24.37 65.57 7.93
C ILE A 152 25.80 65.08 7.66
N ALA A 153 26.57 64.76 8.71
CA ALA A 153 27.92 64.21 8.58
C ALA A 153 27.92 62.84 7.88
N MET A 154 26.97 61.96 8.23
CA MET A 154 26.78 60.67 7.56
C MET A 154 26.44 60.85 6.08
N HIS A 155 25.53 61.77 5.73
CA HIS A 155 25.19 62.06 4.34
C HIS A 155 26.38 62.61 3.54
N LYS A 156 27.12 63.56 4.12
CA LYS A 156 28.35 64.11 3.51
C LYS A 156 29.44 63.06 3.31
N ARG A 157 29.52 62.06 4.20
CA ARG A 157 30.45 60.94 4.07
C ARG A 157 30.01 60.00 2.95
N SER A 158 28.71 59.68 2.87
CA SER A 158 28.13 58.85 1.80
C SER A 158 28.21 59.51 0.43
N SER A 159 28.01 60.83 0.33
CA SER A 159 28.10 61.56 -0.94
C SER A 159 29.55 61.68 -1.42
N LYS A 160 30.52 61.74 -0.51
CA LYS A 160 31.96 61.73 -0.83
C LYS A 160 32.50 60.34 -1.20
N SER A 161 31.85 59.24 -0.78
CA SER A 161 32.26 57.87 -1.15
C SER A 161 31.64 57.35 -2.46
N SER A 162 30.74 58.12 -3.08
CA SER A 162 30.10 57.81 -4.37
C SER A 162 30.61 58.70 -5.52
N SER A 163 31.74 59.39 -5.32
CA SER A 163 32.52 60.09 -6.35
C SER A 163 33.93 59.51 -6.42
#